data_AF-A0A0F8XE64-F1
#
_entry.id   AF-A0A0F8XE64-F1
#
_cell.length_a   1.000
_cell.length_b   1.000
_cell.length_c   1.000
_cell.angle_alpha   90.00
_cell.angle_beta   90.00
_cell.angle_gamma   90.00
#
_symmetry.space_group_name_H-M   'P 1'
#
loop_
_entity.id
_entity.type
_entity.pdbx_description
1 polymer ?
#
loop_
_entity_poly.entity_id
_entity_poly.type
_entity_poly.pdbx_seq_one_letter_code
_entity_poly.pdbx_strand_id
1 'polypeptide(L)'
;YCNEPWGADNLQKGFGPYMWKRAQNYEIFNVGTIAGSATAIRDLAFTLYTMGEQRFIPNDQSGFNLLVNGYLLNVDRVGHDEGWACQCGTMADPEKIEAFRPHLLSPEPVFDEDGYAFTSTGEKFYLVHQYDRVPSISGKIEARYA
;
A
#
# COMPACT_ATOMS: atom_id res chain seq x y z
N TYR A 1 -3.62 -3.58 -10.59
CA TYR A 1 -3.10 -2.28 -11.08
C TYR A 1 -4.10 -1.53 -11.95
N CYS A 2 -4.75 -2.16 -12.94
CA CYS A 2 -5.67 -1.50 -13.87
C CYS A 2 -6.87 -0.80 -13.22
N ASN A 3 -7.29 -1.25 -12.04
CA ASN A 3 -8.44 -0.71 -11.31
C ASN A 3 -8.10 0.51 -10.44
N GLU A 4 -6.84 0.97 -10.44
CA GLU A 4 -6.37 2.11 -9.65
C GLU A 4 -5.65 3.08 -10.61
N PRO A 5 -6.33 4.14 -11.10
CA PRO A 5 -5.85 4.96 -12.21
C PRO A 5 -4.48 5.62 -11.98
N TRP A 6 -4.15 6.01 -10.75
CA TRP A 6 -2.88 6.68 -10.47
C TRP A 6 -1.70 5.69 -10.56
N GLY A 7 -1.84 4.51 -9.98
CA GLY A 7 -0.87 3.42 -10.10
C GLY A 7 -0.76 2.93 -11.53
N ALA A 8 -1.87 2.91 -12.27
CA ALA A 8 -1.88 2.57 -13.68
C ALA A 8 -1.02 3.52 -14.52
N ASP A 9 -1.27 4.81 -14.38
CA ASP A 9 -0.56 5.88 -15.06
C ASP A 9 0.93 5.89 -14.67
N ASN A 10 1.25 5.74 -13.39
CA ASN A 10 2.63 5.69 -12.90
C ASN A 10 3.41 4.50 -13.45
N LEU A 11 2.82 3.31 -13.48
CA LEU A 11 3.48 2.13 -14.00
C LEU A 11 3.75 2.28 -15.51
N GLN A 12 2.79 2.84 -16.26
CA GLN A 12 2.97 3.08 -17.70
C GLN A 12 4.03 4.16 -17.98
N LYS A 13 3.99 5.30 -17.27
CA LYS A 13 4.95 6.40 -17.45
C LYS A 13 6.35 6.08 -16.94
N GLY A 14 6.47 5.28 -15.88
CA GLY A 14 7.75 4.85 -15.32
C GLY A 14 8.38 3.69 -16.11
N PHE A 15 7.62 2.64 -16.39
CA PHE A 15 8.14 1.37 -16.90
C PHE A 15 7.74 1.04 -18.35
N GLY A 16 6.93 1.89 -18.97
CA GLY A 16 6.52 1.75 -20.36
C GLY A 16 5.39 0.76 -20.60
N PRO A 17 4.83 0.75 -21.83
CA PRO A 17 3.61 0.01 -22.16
C PRO A 17 3.78 -1.52 -22.10
N TYR A 18 4.99 -2.03 -22.31
CA TYR A 18 5.26 -3.47 -22.20
C TYR A 18 5.10 -3.95 -20.75
N MET A 19 5.74 -3.26 -19.80
CA MET A 19 5.66 -3.60 -18.39
C MET A 19 4.25 -3.38 -17.85
N TRP A 20 3.59 -2.29 -18.28
CA TRP A 20 2.17 -2.05 -17.99
C TRP A 20 1.30 -3.25 -18.35
N LYS A 21 1.37 -3.73 -19.60
CA LYS A 21 0.56 -4.87 -20.08
C LYS A 21 0.83 -6.15 -19.28
N ARG A 22 2.06 -6.37 -18.82
CA ARG A 22 2.43 -7.55 -18.02
C ARG A 22 1.88 -7.48 -16.59
N ALA A 23 1.85 -6.28 -16.00
CA ALA A 23 1.58 -6.08 -14.58
C ALA A 23 0.19 -5.48 -14.27
N GLN A 24 -0.61 -5.12 -15.29
CA GLN A 24 -1.93 -4.51 -15.10
C GLN A 24 -2.86 -5.28 -14.15
N ASN A 25 -2.78 -6.62 -14.14
CA ASN A 25 -3.60 -7.48 -13.29
C ASN A 25 -2.94 -7.86 -11.96
N TYR A 26 -1.76 -7.31 -11.63
CA TYR A 26 -1.12 -7.56 -10.35
C TYR A 26 -1.94 -6.93 -9.22
N GLU A 27 -2.02 -7.67 -8.11
CA GLU A 27 -2.42 -7.13 -6.83
C GLU A 27 -1.40 -6.07 -6.39
N ILE A 28 -1.91 -5.00 -5.77
CA ILE A 28 -1.08 -3.89 -5.31
C ILE A 28 -0.77 -4.10 -3.83
N PHE A 29 0.49 -4.41 -3.52
CA PHE A 29 1.01 -4.40 -2.17
C PHE A 29 1.61 -3.03 -1.86
N ASN A 30 1.17 -2.39 -0.78
CA ASN A 30 1.65 -1.07 -0.37
C ASN A 30 3.14 -1.13 0.04
N VAL A 31 3.99 -0.28 -0.53
CA VAL A 31 5.43 -0.26 -0.22
C VAL A 31 5.79 0.56 1.03
N GLY A 32 4.86 1.39 1.52
CA GLY A 32 5.03 2.21 2.72
C GLY A 32 5.08 1.40 4.02
N THR A 33 4.60 0.15 4.01
CA THR A 33 4.71 -0.78 5.14
C THR A 33 5.35 -2.08 4.67
N ILE A 34 6.57 -2.33 5.12
CA ILE A 34 7.36 -3.53 4.83
C ILE A 34 8.08 -4.01 6.09
N ALA A 35 8.31 -5.31 6.22
CA ALA A 35 9.08 -5.90 7.30
C ALA A 35 10.03 -6.98 6.76
N GLY A 36 11.18 -7.13 7.41
CA GLY A 36 12.20 -8.09 7.01
C GLY A 36 13.51 -7.85 7.74
N SER A 37 14.51 -8.69 7.45
CA SER A 37 15.86 -8.47 7.98
C SER A 37 16.44 -7.14 7.47
N ALA A 38 17.28 -6.50 8.27
CA ALA A 38 17.92 -5.23 7.89
C ALA A 38 18.65 -5.34 6.53
N THR A 39 19.31 -6.46 6.27
CA THR A 39 19.98 -6.74 4.98
C THR A 39 18.97 -6.76 3.84
N ALA A 40 17.85 -7.49 3.98
CA ALA A 40 16.84 -7.59 2.94
C ALA A 40 16.17 -6.23 2.66
N ILE A 41 15.88 -5.45 3.70
CA ILE A 41 15.28 -4.11 3.55
C ILE A 41 16.26 -3.14 2.89
N ARG A 42 17.54 -3.16 3.28
CA ARG A 42 18.59 -2.36 2.63
C ARG A 42 18.70 -2.69 1.14
N ASP A 43 18.77 -3.98 0.81
CA ASP A 43 18.95 -4.43 -0.58
C ASP A 43 17.70 -4.13 -1.42
N LEU A 44 16.50 -4.27 -0.84
CA LEU A 44 15.25 -3.85 -1.48
C LEU A 44 15.24 -2.35 -1.74
N ALA A 45 15.57 -1.52 -0.74
CA ALA A 45 15.59 -0.07 -0.88
C ALA A 45 16.59 0.38 -1.96
N PHE A 46 17.80 -0.18 -1.98
CA PHE A 46 18.78 0.08 -3.03
C PHE A 46 18.29 -0.37 -4.41
N THR A 47 17.64 -1.54 -4.49
CA THR A 47 17.06 -2.02 -5.75
C THR A 47 15.97 -1.06 -6.26
N LEU A 48 15.02 -0.66 -5.41
CA LEU A 48 13.96 0.28 -5.79
C LEU A 48 14.52 1.63 -6.22
N TYR A 49 15.52 2.14 -5.52
CA TYR A 49 16.24 3.35 -5.89
C TYR A 49 16.83 3.21 -7.30
N THR A 50 17.62 2.17 -7.56
CA THR A 50 18.21 1.95 -8.91
C THR A 50 17.17 1.72 -10.00
N MET A 51 16.02 1.12 -9.69
CA MET A 51 14.91 0.97 -10.64
C MET A 51 14.24 2.31 -10.98
N GLY A 52 14.27 3.27 -10.04
CA GLY A 52 13.75 4.63 -10.19
C GLY A 52 14.70 5.57 -10.94
N GLU A 53 16.01 5.29 -10.94
CA GLU A 53 17.01 6.13 -11.61
C GLU A 53 16.71 6.30 -13.10
N GLN A 54 16.81 7.54 -13.59
CA GLN A 54 16.54 7.95 -14.98
C GLN A 54 15.14 7.62 -15.51
N ARG A 55 14.17 7.34 -14.63
CA ARG A 55 12.76 7.18 -14.99
C ARG A 55 12.08 8.54 -15.10
N PHE A 56 11.12 8.66 -16.01
CA PHE A 56 10.27 9.86 -16.11
C PHE A 56 9.44 10.07 -14.85
N ILE A 57 8.88 8.99 -14.29
CA ILE A 57 8.29 8.97 -12.95
C ILE A 57 9.03 7.89 -12.14
N PRO A 58 9.92 8.26 -11.21
CA PRO A 58 10.43 7.32 -10.22
C PRO A 58 9.30 7.01 -9.25
N ASN A 59 8.82 5.76 -9.27
CA ASN A 59 7.72 5.30 -8.42
C ASN A 59 8.11 3.96 -7.78
N ASP A 60 8.50 4.04 -6.51
CA ASP A 60 8.83 2.91 -5.64
C ASP A 60 7.68 1.91 -5.55
N GLN A 61 6.44 2.37 -5.44
CA GLN A 61 5.23 1.54 -5.40
C GLN A 61 5.12 0.62 -6.63
N SER A 62 5.36 1.14 -7.83
CA SER A 62 5.36 0.39 -9.08
C SER A 62 6.54 -0.57 -9.17
N GLY A 63 7.75 -0.11 -8.84
CA GLY A 63 8.94 -0.96 -8.82
C GLY A 63 8.79 -2.13 -7.84
N PHE A 64 8.27 -1.86 -6.65
CA PHE A 64 8.01 -2.85 -5.62
C PHE A 64 7.02 -3.91 -6.08
N ASN A 65 5.91 -3.51 -6.71
CA ASN A 65 4.92 -4.46 -7.18
C ASN A 65 5.40 -5.29 -8.36
N LEU A 66 6.27 -4.76 -9.23
CA LEU A 66 6.95 -5.56 -10.24
C LEU A 66 7.84 -6.64 -9.61
N LEU A 67 8.59 -6.30 -8.56
CA LEU A 67 9.43 -7.25 -7.83
C LEU A 67 8.59 -8.30 -7.09
N VAL A 68 7.67 -7.88 -6.23
CA VAL A 68 6.88 -8.78 -5.37
C VAL A 68 5.97 -9.69 -6.17
N ASN A 69 5.30 -9.21 -7.22
CA ASN A 69 4.43 -10.07 -8.02
C ASN A 69 5.18 -10.87 -9.09
N GLY A 70 6.32 -10.34 -9.59
CA GLY A 70 6.98 -10.88 -10.77
C GLY A 70 8.24 -11.72 -10.50
N TYR A 71 8.98 -11.45 -9.43
CA TYR A 71 10.36 -11.92 -9.27
C TYR A 71 10.73 -12.41 -7.86
N LEU A 72 10.12 -11.88 -6.81
CA LEU A 72 10.38 -12.30 -5.42
C LEU A 72 9.48 -13.48 -5.05
N LEU A 73 10.09 -14.67 -5.03
CA LEU A 73 9.40 -15.93 -4.70
C LEU A 73 9.34 -16.20 -3.19
N ASN A 74 10.27 -15.64 -2.41
CA ASN A 74 10.41 -15.88 -0.97
C ASN A 74 10.01 -14.65 -0.16
N VAL A 75 8.77 -14.20 -0.32
CA VAL A 75 8.19 -13.10 0.46
C VAL A 75 6.77 -13.49 0.89
N ASP A 76 6.48 -13.24 2.16
CA ASP A 76 5.11 -13.35 2.68
C ASP A 76 4.32 -12.13 2.23
N ARG A 77 3.10 -12.38 1.76
CA ARG A 77 2.14 -11.36 1.36
C ARG A 77 1.03 -11.40 2.39
N VAL A 78 0.84 -10.29 3.09
CA VAL A 78 -0.17 -10.18 4.16
C VAL A 78 -1.33 -9.36 3.61
N GLY A 79 -2.52 -9.94 3.60
CA GLY A 79 -3.75 -9.28 3.23
C GLY A 79 -4.12 -8.17 4.21
N HIS A 80 -4.90 -7.20 3.73
CA HIS A 80 -5.30 -6.07 4.57
C HIS A 80 -6.09 -6.52 5.81
N ASP A 81 -7.01 -7.46 5.66
CA ASP A 81 -7.89 -7.91 6.76
C ASP A 81 -7.22 -8.89 7.75
N GLU A 82 -5.90 -9.13 7.62
CA GLU A 82 -5.10 -9.94 8.55
C GLU A 82 -4.49 -9.10 9.70
N GLY A 83 -4.86 -7.82 9.81
CA GLY A 83 -4.54 -6.99 10.97
C GLY A 83 -3.10 -6.46 11.04
N TRP A 84 -2.24 -6.72 10.06
CA TRP A 84 -0.86 -6.24 10.11
C TRP A 84 -0.75 -4.72 9.93
N ALA A 85 -1.29 -4.18 8.85
CA ALA A 85 -1.25 -2.74 8.55
C ALA A 85 -2.54 -2.24 7.90
N CYS A 86 -3.21 -1.30 8.58
CA CYS A 86 -4.37 -0.58 8.06
C CYS A 86 -3.90 0.49 7.08
N GLN A 87 -4.22 0.33 5.80
CA GLN A 87 -3.76 1.20 4.71
C GLN A 87 -4.75 2.35 4.47
N CYS A 88 -4.80 3.32 5.39
CA CYS A 88 -5.84 4.34 5.42
C CYS A 88 -5.98 5.15 4.13
N GLY A 89 -4.87 5.46 3.44
CA GLY A 89 -4.91 6.23 2.18
C GLY A 89 -5.67 5.56 1.03
N THR A 90 -5.90 4.25 1.09
CA THR A 90 -6.70 3.50 0.10
C THR A 90 -8.00 2.99 0.71
N MET A 91 -7.98 2.59 1.97
CA MET A 91 -9.08 1.85 2.61
C MET A 91 -10.01 2.74 3.42
N ALA A 92 -9.67 4.01 3.68
CA ALA A 92 -10.43 4.86 4.58
C ALA A 92 -10.39 6.37 4.23
N ASP A 93 -9.58 6.80 3.26
CA ASP A 93 -9.51 8.21 2.82
C ASP A 93 -10.88 8.64 2.25
N PRO A 94 -11.61 9.56 2.93
CA PRO A 94 -12.96 9.93 2.53
C PRO A 94 -13.02 10.63 1.18
N GLU A 95 -11.92 11.19 0.68
CA GLU A 95 -11.85 11.82 -0.63
C GLU A 95 -11.77 10.79 -1.77
N LYS A 96 -11.36 9.54 -1.47
CA LYS A 96 -11.03 8.54 -2.49
C LYS A 96 -11.77 7.21 -2.34
N ILE A 97 -12.24 6.89 -1.14
CA ILE A 97 -12.78 5.56 -0.81
C ILE A 97 -13.93 5.15 -1.72
N GLU A 98 -14.81 6.07 -2.11
CA GLU A 98 -15.92 5.79 -3.03
C GLU A 98 -15.44 5.25 -4.39
N ALA A 99 -14.30 5.75 -4.89
CA ALA A 99 -13.71 5.30 -6.15
C ALA A 99 -13.00 3.94 -6.00
N PHE A 100 -12.47 3.65 -4.82
CA PHE A 100 -11.73 2.40 -4.57
C PHE A 100 -12.62 1.24 -4.12
N ARG A 101 -13.72 1.50 -3.40
CA ARG A 101 -14.62 0.49 -2.81
C ARG A 101 -15.03 -0.62 -3.79
N PRO A 102 -15.37 -0.35 -5.07
CA PRO A 102 -15.73 -1.40 -6.03
C PRO A 102 -14.58 -2.36 -6.39
N HIS A 103 -13.35 -2.02 -6.02
CA HIS A 103 -12.12 -2.70 -6.44
C HIS A 103 -11.29 -3.20 -5.25
N LEU A 104 -11.75 -2.98 -4.01
CA LEU A 104 -11.06 -3.48 -2.83
C LEU A 104 -11.07 -5.01 -2.79
N LEU A 105 -9.93 -5.59 -2.43
CA LEU A 105 -9.76 -7.04 -2.28
C LEU A 105 -10.10 -7.53 -0.87
N SER A 106 -10.40 -6.61 0.04
CA SER A 106 -10.67 -6.88 1.45
C SER A 106 -11.67 -5.86 2.00
N PRO A 107 -12.39 -6.17 3.08
CA PRO A 107 -13.27 -5.22 3.75
C PRO A 107 -12.55 -3.95 4.20
N GLU A 108 -13.30 -2.85 4.27
CA GLU A 108 -12.86 -1.59 4.88
C GLU A 108 -12.62 -1.80 6.40
N PRO A 109 -11.62 -1.12 6.99
CA PRO A 109 -11.35 -1.18 8.41
C PRO A 109 -12.48 -0.51 9.21
N VAL A 110 -12.68 -0.96 10.44
CA VAL A 110 -13.59 -0.32 11.40
C VAL A 110 -12.77 0.49 12.40
N PHE A 111 -13.19 1.72 12.67
CA PHE A 111 -12.55 2.57 13.67
C PHE A 111 -13.46 2.75 14.89
N ASP A 112 -12.88 2.68 16.09
CA ASP A 112 -13.62 2.95 17.32
C ASP A 112 -13.57 4.44 17.74
N GLU A 113 -14.27 4.75 18.83
CA GLU A 113 -14.32 6.08 19.40
C GLU A 113 -12.95 6.55 19.93
N ASP A 114 -12.03 5.63 20.20
CA ASP A 114 -10.69 5.90 20.71
C ASP A 114 -9.63 6.01 19.60
N GLY A 115 -10.00 5.86 18.33
CA GLY A 115 -9.10 5.95 17.19
C GLY A 115 -8.27 4.68 16.94
N TYR A 116 -8.67 3.53 17.48
CA TYR A 116 -8.11 2.24 17.08
C TYR A 116 -8.78 1.71 15.82
N ALA A 117 -8.00 1.02 15.00
CA ALA A 117 -8.45 0.39 13.76
C ALA A 117 -8.58 -1.13 13.95
N PHE A 118 -9.62 -1.71 13.37
CA PHE A 118 -9.94 -3.13 13.44
C PHE A 118 -10.26 -3.72 12.07
N THR A 119 -9.93 -5.00 11.90
CA THR A 119 -10.32 -5.84 10.75
C THR A 119 -11.82 -6.13 10.80
N SER A 120 -12.35 -6.75 9.73
CA SER A 120 -13.75 -7.17 9.67
C SER A 120 -14.12 -8.24 10.70
N THR A 121 -13.12 -8.99 11.20
CA THR A 121 -13.27 -10.01 12.24
C THR A 121 -13.15 -9.45 13.66
N GLY A 122 -12.88 -8.15 13.80
CA GLY A 122 -12.69 -7.49 15.09
C GLY A 122 -11.28 -7.60 15.66
N GLU A 123 -10.30 -8.07 14.88
CA GLU A 123 -8.90 -8.06 15.29
C GLU A 123 -8.32 -6.66 15.14
N LYS A 124 -7.46 -6.27 16.08
CA LYS A 124 -6.86 -4.94 16.09
C LYS A 124 -5.68 -4.86 15.12
N PHE A 125 -5.59 -3.77 14.38
CA PHE A 125 -4.43 -3.51 13.54
C PHE A 125 -3.18 -3.14 14.36
N TYR A 126 -2.02 -3.67 13.97
CA TYR A 126 -0.73 -3.33 14.60
C TYR A 126 -0.19 -1.98 14.12
N LEU A 127 -0.45 -1.62 12.86
CA LEU A 127 -0.01 -0.36 12.25
C LEU A 127 -1.20 0.35 11.60
N VAL A 128 -1.30 1.66 11.77
CA VAL A 128 -2.29 2.52 11.10
C VAL A 128 -1.52 3.46 10.17
N HIS A 129 -1.30 3.03 8.94
CA HIS A 129 -0.48 3.75 7.96
C HIS A 129 -1.30 4.85 7.28
N GLN A 130 -0.73 6.06 7.19
CA GLN A 130 -1.40 7.25 6.65
C GLN A 130 -2.69 7.61 7.39
N TYR A 131 -2.69 7.45 8.72
CA TYR A 131 -3.84 7.76 9.57
C TYR A 131 -4.31 9.22 9.44
N ASP A 132 -3.40 10.12 9.05
CA ASP A 132 -3.63 11.55 8.82
C ASP A 132 -4.60 11.82 7.66
N ARG A 133 -4.82 10.82 6.79
CA ARG A 133 -5.82 10.86 5.71
C ARG A 133 -7.25 10.65 6.18
N VAL A 134 -7.46 10.31 7.45
CA VAL A 134 -8.78 9.99 8.01
C VAL A 134 -9.08 10.98 9.14
N PRO A 135 -9.77 12.11 8.85
CA PRO A 135 -9.97 13.19 9.81
C PRO A 135 -10.63 12.75 11.12
N SER A 136 -11.48 11.72 11.09
CA SER A 136 -12.19 11.20 12.26
C SER A 136 -11.27 10.52 13.30
N ILE A 137 -10.07 10.09 12.90
CA ILE A 137 -9.11 9.42 13.79
C ILE A 137 -7.77 10.17 13.96
N SER A 138 -7.38 11.05 13.01
CA SER A 138 -6.05 11.70 13.04
C SER A 138 -5.77 12.40 14.37
N GLY A 139 -6.67 13.28 14.80
CA GLY A 139 -6.50 14.03 16.05
C GLY A 139 -6.47 13.14 17.31
N LYS A 140 -7.11 11.97 17.28
CA LYS A 140 -7.11 11.02 18.40
C LYS A 140 -5.78 10.29 18.50
N ILE A 141 -5.24 9.87 17.36
CA ILE A 141 -3.94 9.20 17.29
C ILE A 141 -2.83 10.17 17.67
N GLU A 142 -2.84 11.39 17.14
CA GLU A 142 -1.88 12.44 17.49
C GLU A 142 -1.91 12.75 18.98
N ALA A 143 -3.09 12.97 19.57
CA ALA A 143 -3.21 13.25 21.01
C ALA A 143 -2.69 12.12 21.91
N ARG A 144 -2.63 10.88 21.42
CA ARG A 144 -2.16 9.72 22.19
C ARG A 144 -0.64 9.54 22.13
N TYR A 145 0.01 9.94 21.04
CA TYR A 145 1.42 9.62 20.78
C TYR A 145 2.33 10.84 20.57
N ALA A 146 1.80 12.07 20.62
CA ALA A 146 2.58 13.30 20.64
C ALA A 146 3.17 13.58 22.04
#